data_AF-A0A0G0BIB6-F1
#
_entry.id   AF-A0A0G0BIB6-F1
#
_cell.length_a   1.000
_cell.length_b   1.000
_cell.length_c   1.000
_cell.angle_alpha   90.00
_cell.angle_beta   90.00
_cell.angle_gamma   90.00
#
_symmetry.space_group_name_H-M   'P 1'
#
loop_
_entity.id
_entity.type
_entity.pdbx_description
1 polymer ?
#
loop_
_entity_poly.entity_id
_entity_poly.type
_entity_poly.pdbx_seq_one_letter_code
_entity_poly.pdbx_strand_id
1 'polypeptide(L)'
;MGKESYWNNRRREAVEKARRTLERSFDIRPTLSERMFLKNYVLEQIEIVNELKRTMPNGLPFPYPQPIDEAVGKFLMIHYNFRDVIKIQRICMGYTSVAVSRQLIEKSRLNDQY
;
A
#
# COMPACT_ATOMS: atom_id res chain seq x y z
N MET A 1 29.43 3.58 2.81
CA MET A 1 28.23 3.34 1.97
C MET A 1 27.89 4.63 1.23
N GLY A 2 27.87 4.61 -0.11
CA GLY A 2 27.53 5.78 -0.92
C GLY A 2 26.04 6.15 -0.83
N LYS A 3 25.70 7.43 -1.07
CA LYS A 3 24.31 7.94 -1.05
C LYS A 3 23.36 7.10 -1.91
N GLU A 4 23.84 6.57 -3.03
CA GLU A 4 23.06 5.74 -3.95
C GLU A 4 22.65 4.38 -3.35
N SER A 5 23.57 3.73 -2.62
CA SER A 5 23.29 2.46 -1.91
C SER A 5 22.21 2.63 -0.84
N TYR A 6 22.22 3.77 -0.14
CA TYR A 6 21.21 4.11 0.85
C TYR A 6 19.81 4.26 0.24
N TRP A 7 19.70 5.02 -0.85
CA TRP A 7 18.41 5.22 -1.54
C TRP A 7 17.90 3.93 -2.19
N ASN A 8 18.78 3.09 -2.71
CA ASN A 8 18.42 1.78 -3.23
C ASN A 8 17.88 0.84 -2.14
N ASN A 9 18.49 0.83 -0.95
CA ASN A 9 17.96 0.08 0.18
C ASN A 9 16.58 0.57 0.61
N ARG A 10 16.38 1.89 0.72
CA ARG A 10 15.06 2.46 1.07
C ARG A 10 13.97 2.13 0.05
N ARG A 11 14.29 2.21 -1.24
CA ARG A 11 13.36 1.80 -2.32
C ARG A 11 12.97 0.33 -2.17
N ARG A 12 13.95 -0.55 -1.89
CA ARG A 12 13.72 -1.98 -1.66
C ARG A 12 12.81 -2.23 -0.45
N GLU A 13 13.07 -1.55 0.66
CA GLU A 13 12.25 -1.64 1.87
C GLU A 13 10.81 -1.19 1.64
N ALA A 14 10.61 -0.11 0.88
CA ALA A 14 9.27 0.38 0.57
C ALA A 14 8.45 -0.61 -0.27
N VAL A 15 9.08 -1.22 -1.28
CA VAL A 15 8.45 -2.26 -2.11
C VAL A 15 8.11 -3.49 -1.27
N GLU A 16 9.02 -3.92 -0.41
CA GLU A 16 8.77 -5.05 0.50
C GLU A 16 7.66 -4.73 1.50
N LYS A 17 7.58 -3.48 2.00
CA LYS A 17 6.48 -3.04 2.85
C LYS A 17 5.14 -3.10 2.12
N ALA A 18 5.06 -2.61 0.89
CA ALA A 18 3.85 -2.70 0.06
C ALA A 18 3.41 -4.16 -0.14
N ARG A 19 4.35 -5.05 -0.47
CA ARG A 19 4.10 -6.49 -0.62
C ARG A 19 3.56 -7.11 0.67
N ARG A 20 4.18 -6.81 1.81
CA ARG A 20 3.71 -7.29 3.12
C ARG A 20 2.32 -6.79 3.47
N THR A 21 1.98 -5.56 3.10
CA THR A 21 0.64 -5.02 3.30
C THR A 21 -0.39 -5.85 2.52
N LEU A 22 -0.11 -6.17 1.25
CA LEU A 22 -0.98 -7.04 0.44
C LEU A 22 -1.14 -8.43 1.05
N GLU A 23 -0.03 -9.07 1.41
CA GLU A 23 -0.05 -10.44 1.95
C GLU A 23 -0.71 -10.51 3.33
N ARG A 24 -0.39 -9.59 4.24
CA ARG A 24 -0.88 -9.67 5.63
C ARG A 24 -2.26 -9.06 5.82
N SER A 25 -2.59 -8.00 5.08
CA SER A 25 -3.82 -7.24 5.31
C SER A 25 -4.94 -7.65 4.36
N PHE A 26 -4.59 -8.23 3.21
CA PHE A 26 -5.55 -8.64 2.19
C PHE A 26 -5.48 -10.12 1.81
N ASP A 27 -4.52 -10.88 2.35
CA ASP A 27 -4.25 -12.27 1.97
C ASP A 27 -4.02 -12.44 0.45
N ILE A 28 -3.47 -11.40 -0.18
CA ILE A 28 -3.17 -11.39 -1.62
C ILE A 28 -1.72 -11.78 -1.81
N ARG A 29 -1.49 -12.81 -2.63
CA ARG A 29 -0.16 -13.23 -3.08
C ARG A 29 0.02 -12.83 -4.55
N PRO A 30 0.68 -11.69 -4.83
CA PRO A 30 0.78 -11.22 -6.20
C PRO A 30 1.70 -12.15 -7.01
N THR A 31 1.31 -12.39 -8.26
CA THR A 31 2.11 -13.01 -9.32
C THR A 31 3.37 -12.18 -9.64
N LEU A 32 4.29 -12.73 -10.44
CA LEU A 32 5.51 -12.01 -10.82
C LEU A 32 5.22 -10.68 -11.54
N SER A 33 4.25 -10.68 -12.48
CA SER A 33 3.85 -9.47 -13.21
C SER A 33 3.25 -8.42 -12.28
N GLU A 34 2.39 -8.83 -11.35
CA GLU A 34 1.80 -7.94 -10.35
C GLU A 34 2.84 -7.37 -9.38
N ARG A 35 3.86 -8.14 -9.00
CA ARG A 35 4.98 -7.63 -8.18
C ARG A 35 5.78 -6.58 -8.92
N MET A 36 6.04 -6.79 -10.21
CA MET A 36 6.73 -5.81 -11.05
C MET A 36 5.92 -4.53 -11.23
N PHE A 37 4.60 -4.68 -11.42
CA PHE A 37 3.68 -3.55 -11.50
C PHE A 37 3.64 -2.77 -10.17
N LEU A 38 3.44 -3.44 -9.04
CA LEU A 38 3.43 -2.83 -7.70
C LEU A 38 4.75 -2.12 -7.42
N LYS A 39 5.89 -2.73 -7.78
CA LYS A 39 7.21 -2.11 -7.63
C LYS A 39 7.28 -0.78 -8.36
N ASN A 40 6.87 -0.73 -9.63
CA ASN A 40 6.91 0.51 -10.42
C ASN A 40 6.02 1.59 -9.78
N TYR A 41 4.82 1.20 -9.34
CA TYR A 41 3.89 2.12 -8.68
C TYR A 41 4.45 2.69 -7.36
N VAL A 42 5.07 1.85 -6.53
CA VAL A 42 5.72 2.29 -5.29
C VAL A 42 6.84 3.28 -5.58
N LEU A 43 7.65 3.04 -6.62
CA LEU A 43 8.74 3.94 -6.99
C LEU A 43 8.22 5.29 -7.49
N GLU A 44 7.18 5.29 -8.32
CA GLU A 44 6.52 6.49 -8.82
C GLU A 44 5.97 7.34 -7.66
N GLN A 45 5.27 6.72 -6.70
CA GLN A 45 4.74 7.43 -5.53
C GLN A 45 5.86 8.00 -4.66
N ILE A 46 7.00 7.30 -4.50
CA ILE A 46 8.16 7.83 -3.78
C ILE A 46 8.74 9.06 -4.49
N GLU A 47 8.80 9.06 -5.81
CA GLU A 47 9.30 10.20 -6.60
C GLU A 47 8.38 11.41 -6.47
N ILE A 48 7.07 11.23 -6.61
CA ILE A 48 6.06 12.27 -6.36
C ILE A 48 6.24 12.87 -4.96
N VAL A 49 6.41 12.02 -3.94
CA VAL A 49 6.62 12.48 -2.56
C VAL A 49 7.94 13.23 -2.38
N ASN A 50 9.01 12.81 -3.04
CA ASN A 50 10.28 13.52 -3.00
C ASN A 50 10.19 14.89 -3.68
N GLU A 51 9.43 15.02 -4.76
CA GLU A 51 9.14 16.29 -5.42
C GLU A 51 8.30 17.20 -4.53
N LEU A 52 7.21 16.69 -3.95
CA LEU A 52 6.38 17.43 -3.00
C LEU A 52 7.18 17.91 -1.78
N LYS A 53 8.11 17.10 -1.27
CA LYS A 53 9.00 17.51 -0.17
C LYS A 53 9.96 18.64 -0.55
N ARG A 54 10.33 18.77 -1.83
CA ARG A 54 11.18 19.87 -2.31
C ARG A 54 10.41 21.18 -2.43
N THR A 55 9.10 21.10 -2.67
CA THR A 55 8.24 22.27 -2.87
C THR A 55 7.51 22.71 -1.61
N MET A 56 7.36 21.83 -0.60
CA MET A 56 6.72 22.17 0.66
C MET A 56 7.62 22.98 1.60
N PRO A 57 7.07 23.99 2.31
CA PRO A 57 7.77 24.66 3.41
C PRO A 57 8.22 23.67 4.49
N ASN A 58 9.44 23.87 5.01
CA ASN A 58 9.96 23.08 6.13
C ASN A 58 9.00 23.13 7.32
N GLY A 59 8.62 21.96 7.84
CA GLY A 59 7.83 21.84 9.09
C GLY A 59 6.35 21.47 8.90
N LEU A 60 5.84 21.45 7.67
CA LEU A 60 4.47 20.95 7.44
C LEU A 60 4.46 19.40 7.44
N PRO A 61 3.51 18.77 8.16
CA PRO A 61 3.34 17.33 8.11
C PRO A 61 3.01 16.89 6.69
N PHE A 62 3.64 15.82 6.23
CA PHE A 62 3.37 15.27 4.90
C PHE A 62 1.89 14.86 4.81
N PRO A 63 1.12 15.32 3.80
CA PRO A 63 -0.29 15.00 3.71
C PRO A 63 -0.46 13.49 3.54
N TYR A 64 -1.34 12.90 4.34
CA TYR A 64 -1.83 11.55 4.09
C TYR A 64 -2.59 11.52 2.77
N PRO A 65 -2.53 10.41 2.01
CA PRO A 65 -1.95 9.12 2.38
C PRO A 65 -0.43 9.00 2.17
N GLN A 66 0.20 8.10 2.92
CA GLN A 66 1.61 7.76 2.70
C GLN A 66 1.78 7.12 1.32
N PRO A 67 2.90 7.36 0.61
CA PRO A 67 3.09 6.90 -0.78
C PRO A 67 2.95 5.38 -0.95
N ILE A 68 3.33 4.61 0.07
CA ILE A 68 3.23 3.15 0.05
C ILE A 68 1.77 2.71 0.12
N ASP A 69 0.97 3.37 0.96
CA ASP A 69 -0.44 3.03 1.15
C ASP A 69 -1.26 3.42 -0.08
N GLU A 70 -0.93 4.57 -0.69
CA GLU A 70 -1.51 5.01 -1.97
C GLU A 70 -1.20 4.03 -3.11
N ALA A 71 0.04 3.57 -3.22
CA ALA A 71 0.44 2.58 -4.24
C ALA A 71 -0.30 1.24 -4.05
N VAL A 72 -0.46 0.79 -2.79
CA VAL A 72 -1.22 -0.43 -2.47
C VAL A 72 -2.70 -0.24 -2.80
N GLY A 73 -3.30 0.90 -2.44
CA GLY A 73 -4.70 1.21 -2.75
C GLY A 73 -4.99 1.15 -4.24
N LYS A 74 -4.17 1.81 -5.06
CA LYS A 74 -4.30 1.80 -6.52
C LYS A 74 -4.13 0.41 -7.11
N PHE A 75 -3.15 -0.36 -6.64
CA PHE A 75 -2.96 -1.74 -7.05
C PHE A 75 -4.22 -2.59 -6.83
N LEU A 76 -4.85 -2.47 -5.66
CA LEU A 76 -6.06 -3.22 -5.31
C LEU A 76 -7.26 -2.84 -6.19
N MET A 77 -7.40 -1.56 -6.53
CA MET A 77 -8.45 -1.08 -7.42
C MET A 77 -8.30 -1.66 -8.83
N ILE A 78 -7.08 -1.70 -9.35
CA ILE A 78 -6.79 -2.16 -10.72
C ILE A 78 -6.89 -3.67 -10.85
N HIS A 79 -6.26 -4.43 -9.94
CA HIS A 79 -6.05 -5.86 -10.11
C HIS A 79 -7.10 -6.73 -9.44
N TYR A 80 -7.76 -6.24 -8.38
CA TYR A 80 -8.62 -7.07 -7.53
C TYR A 80 -10.06 -6.53 -7.42
N ASN A 81 -10.43 -5.57 -8.27
CA ASN A 81 -11.79 -5.05 -8.41
C ASN A 81 -12.45 -4.71 -7.06
N PHE A 82 -11.66 -4.19 -6.10
CA PHE A 82 -12.16 -3.83 -4.78
C PHE A 82 -13.14 -2.66 -4.90
N ARG A 83 -14.44 -2.97 -4.80
CA ARG A 83 -15.53 -1.96 -4.77
C ARG A 83 -15.67 -1.26 -3.42
N ASP A 84 -15.02 -1.78 -2.38
CA ASP A 84 -15.13 -1.24 -1.02
C ASP A 84 -14.08 -0.15 -0.77
N VAL A 85 -14.35 1.01 -1.37
CA VAL A 85 -13.51 2.22 -1.31
C VAL A 85 -13.20 2.63 0.13
N ILE A 86 -14.13 2.38 1.07
CA ILE A 86 -13.97 2.70 2.50
C ILE A 86 -12.84 1.88 3.12
N LYS A 87 -12.69 0.61 2.72
CA LYS A 87 -11.63 -0.27 3.22
C LYS A 87 -10.25 0.16 2.72
N ILE A 88 -10.16 0.57 1.45
CA ILE A 88 -8.93 1.15 0.87
C ILE A 88 -8.60 2.48 1.55
N GLN A 89 -9.60 3.35 1.73
CA GLN A 89 -9.44 4.65 2.37
C GLN A 89 -8.97 4.53 3.82
N ARG A 90 -9.49 3.57 4.59
CA ARG A 90 -9.03 3.29 5.96
C ARG A 90 -7.58 2.83 6.02
N ILE A 91 -7.09 2.11 5.02
CA ILE A 91 -5.69 1.67 4.93
C ILE A 91 -4.79 2.83 4.49
N CYS A 92 -5.21 3.62 3.50
CA CYS A 92 -4.56 4.88 3.12
C CYS A 92 -4.44 5.86 4.31
N MET A 93 -5.37 5.80 5.26
CA MET A 93 -5.38 6.61 6.48
C MET A 93 -4.74 5.93 7.72
N GLY A 94 -4.17 4.72 7.58
CA GLY A 94 -3.49 4.03 8.67
C GLY A 94 -4.39 3.44 9.78
N TYR A 95 -5.70 3.34 9.55
CA TYR A 95 -6.65 2.73 10.51
C TYR A 95 -6.71 1.21 10.33
N THR A 96 -5.90 0.46 11.06
CA THR A 96 -6.10 -0.99 11.29
C THR A 96 -7.27 -1.22 12.25
N SER A 97 -8.50 -1.00 11.79
CA SER A 97 -9.69 -1.21 12.63
C SER A 97 -10.01 -2.71 12.74
N VAL A 98 -9.89 -3.24 13.97
CA VAL A 98 -10.25 -4.62 14.38
C VAL A 98 -11.66 -5.04 13.92
N ALA A 99 -12.57 -4.09 13.72
CA ALA A 99 -13.93 -4.34 13.24
C ALA A 99 -13.95 -4.89 11.80
N VAL A 100 -13.00 -4.48 10.95
CA VAL A 100 -12.91 -4.94 9.55
C VAL A 100 -12.40 -6.39 9.49
N SER A 101 -11.48 -6.77 10.38
CA SER A 101 -11.03 -8.16 10.50
C SER A 101 -12.15 -9.10 10.95
N ARG A 102 -13.02 -8.66 11.88
CA ARG A 102 -14.19 -9.44 12.30
C ARG A 102 -15.20 -9.66 11.17
N GLN A 103 -15.53 -8.60 10.42
CA GLN A 103 -16.48 -8.71 9.30
C GLN A 103 -15.96 -9.61 8.15
N LEU A 104 -14.64 -9.68 7.94
CA LEU A 104 -14.04 -10.59 6.96
C LEU A 104 -14.08 -12.05 7.41
N ILE A 105 -13.83 -12.32 8.70
CA ILE A 105 -13.93 -13.67 9.27
C ILE A 105 -15.39 -14.17 9.28
N GLU A 106 -16.35 -13.29 9.54
CA GLU A 106 -17.77 -13.64 9.46
C GLU A 106 -18.22 -13.92 8.03
N LYS A 107 -17.76 -13.12 7.04
CA LYS A 107 -18.08 -13.36 5.63
C LYS A 107 -17.44 -14.62 5.06
N SER A 108 -16.22 -14.98 5.46
CA SER A 108 -15.57 -16.21 4.97
C SER A 108 -16.30 -17.47 5.49
N ARG A 109 -16.76 -17.45 6.74
CA ARG A 109 -17.50 -18.57 7.36
C ARG A 109 -18.88 -18.83 6.74
N LEU A 110 -19.51 -17.82 6.18
CA LEU A 110 -20.80 -17.95 5.49
C LEU A 110 -20.68 -18.56 4.09
N ASN A 111 -19.51 -18.42 3.44
CA ASN A 111 -19.26 -18.98 2.12
C ASN A 111 -18.84 -20.46 2.14
N ASP A 112 -18.36 -20.98 3.28
CA ASP A 112 -18.00 -22.40 3.43
C ASP A 112 -19.21 -23.29 3.81
N GLN A 113 -20.42 -22.73 3.91
CA GLN A 113 -21.66 -23.43 4.24
C GLN A 113 -22.59 -23.71 3.04
N TYR A 114 -22.11 -23.43 1.82
CA TYR A 114 -22.76 -23.76 0.54
C TYR A 114 -21.79 -24.48 -0.38
#